data_AF-A0A2D0HBG8-F1
#
_entry.id   AF-A0A2D0HBG8-F1
#
_cell.length_a   1.000
_cell.length_b   1.000
_cell.length_c   1.000
_cell.angle_alpha   90.00
_cell.angle_beta   90.00
_cell.angle_gamma   90.00
#
_symmetry.space_group_name_H-M   'P 1'
#
loop_
_entity.id
_entity.type
_entity.pdbx_description
1 polymer ?
#
loop_
_entity_poly.entity_id
_entity_poly.type
_entity_poly.pdbx_seq_one_letter_code
_entity_poly.pdbx_strand_id
1 'polypeptide(L)'
;MPLVSAWLYLRRAVARAGLGESVPKKPPKGQLKPRQWEALCTAYQAGELGLDSGLTFGDYAGFSWQWTWLRLRDYQGGGLVKEVGYWKDGKHLNKLVITEDGIEFYRQQWSLYCALYPDVDALKTE
;
A
#
# COMPACT_ATOMS: atom_id res chain seq x y z
N MET A 1 -7.88 15.98 30.07
CA MET A 1 -7.31 15.94 28.72
C MET A 1 -7.19 14.48 28.28
N PRO A 2 -8.23 13.82 27.74
CA PRO A 2 -8.06 12.50 27.16
C PRO A 2 -7.74 12.64 25.66
N LEU A 3 -6.66 11.97 25.27
CA LEU A 3 -6.11 11.88 23.94
C LEU A 3 -7.10 11.20 22.98
N VAL A 4 -7.13 11.76 21.78
CA VAL A 4 -8.10 11.53 20.72
C VAL A 4 -7.80 10.22 19.99
N SER A 5 -8.84 9.38 19.93
CA SER A 5 -9.19 8.48 18.82
C SER A 5 -8.38 7.21 18.57
N ALA A 6 -8.81 6.17 19.28
CA ALA A 6 -8.88 4.82 18.74
C ALA A 6 -10.03 4.71 17.72
N TRP A 7 -9.76 4.98 16.44
CA TRP A 7 -10.62 4.64 15.29
C TRP A 7 -9.60 4.38 14.14
N LEU A 8 -9.42 3.18 13.58
CA LEU A 8 -10.38 2.53 12.69
C LEU A 8 -9.91 1.09 12.35
N TYR A 9 -9.84 0.17 13.33
CA TYR A 9 -9.71 -1.26 13.03
C TYR A 9 -11.12 -1.85 12.85
N LEU A 10 -11.61 -1.92 11.61
CA LEU A 10 -12.54 -2.93 11.05
C LEU A 10 -13.38 -2.29 9.91
N ARG A 11 -13.00 -2.57 8.65
CA ARG A 11 -13.97 -2.78 7.57
C ARG A 11 -13.47 -3.87 6.61
N ARG A 12 -13.52 -5.12 7.07
CA ARG A 12 -13.68 -6.26 6.14
C ARG A 12 -15.16 -6.32 5.76
N ALA A 13 -15.52 -5.77 4.62
CA ALA A 13 -16.86 -5.95 4.05
C ALA A 13 -16.76 -6.95 2.88
N VAL A 14 -17.46 -8.07 3.03
CA VAL A 14 -17.63 -9.13 2.04
C VAL A 14 -18.67 -8.67 1.01
N ALA A 15 -18.31 -8.60 -0.28
CA ALA A 15 -19.29 -8.64 -1.36
C ALA A 15 -18.69 -9.13 -2.70
N ARG A 16 -18.44 -10.44 -2.81
CA ARG A 16 -18.49 -11.09 -4.14
C ARG A 16 -19.92 -11.55 -4.41
N ALA A 17 -20.68 -10.73 -5.12
CA ALA A 17 -21.87 -11.20 -5.80
C ALA A 17 -22.16 -10.31 -7.01
N GLY A 18 -21.98 -10.87 -8.20
CA GLY A 18 -22.69 -10.43 -9.40
C GLY A 18 -21.99 -9.40 -10.27
N LEU A 19 -21.05 -9.84 -11.09
CA LEU A 19 -21.04 -9.40 -12.49
C LEU A 19 -20.34 -10.48 -13.32
N GLY A 20 -21.12 -11.18 -14.14
CA GLY A 20 -20.65 -12.20 -15.08
C GLY A 20 -19.88 -11.60 -16.26
N GLU A 21 -19.05 -10.58 -16.02
CA GLU A 21 -18.13 -10.05 -17.01
C GLU A 21 -16.79 -10.77 -16.84
N SER A 22 -16.38 -11.42 -17.91
CA SER A 22 -15.09 -12.09 -17.99
C SER A 22 -13.98 -11.08 -17.72
N VAL A 23 -13.42 -11.12 -16.50
CA VAL A 23 -12.20 -10.41 -16.13
C VAL A 23 -11.17 -10.67 -17.25
N PRO A 24 -10.55 -9.62 -17.84
CA PRO A 24 -9.54 -9.79 -18.86
C PRO A 24 -8.52 -10.83 -18.44
N LYS A 25 -8.29 -11.84 -19.28
CA LYS A 25 -7.51 -13.06 -18.95
C LYS A 25 -6.09 -12.76 -18.47
N LYS A 26 -5.56 -11.55 -18.76
CA LYS A 26 -4.32 -11.02 -18.20
C LYS A 26 -4.50 -9.52 -17.91
N PRO A 27 -4.08 -9.04 -16.73
CA PRO A 27 -4.07 -7.61 -16.43
C PRO A 27 -3.08 -6.90 -17.37
N PRO A 28 -3.36 -5.63 -17.76
CA PRO A 28 -2.43 -4.75 -18.44
C PRO A 28 -1.04 -4.76 -17.82
N LYS A 29 -0.01 -4.63 -18.66
CA LYS A 29 1.38 -4.56 -18.19
C LYS A 29 1.54 -3.35 -17.27
N GLY A 30 1.89 -3.60 -16.01
CA GLY A 30 2.03 -2.56 -14.99
C GLY A 30 0.86 -2.46 -14.03
N GLN A 31 -0.31 -3.06 -14.31
CA GLN A 31 -1.41 -3.02 -13.35
C GLN A 31 -1.02 -3.75 -12.04
N LEU A 32 -1.20 -3.06 -10.91
CA LEU A 32 -0.98 -3.61 -9.58
C LEU A 32 -2.06 -4.66 -9.27
N LYS A 33 -1.65 -5.75 -8.62
CA LYS A 33 -2.57 -6.74 -8.05
C LYS A 33 -3.30 -6.15 -6.83
N PRO A 34 -4.45 -6.71 -6.40
CA PRO A 34 -5.19 -6.20 -5.24
C PRO A 34 -4.30 -5.99 -4.01
N ARG A 35 -3.48 -6.99 -3.66
CA ARG A 35 -2.58 -6.90 -2.50
C ARG A 35 -1.45 -5.87 -2.64
N GLN A 36 -1.03 -5.57 -3.87
CA GLN A 36 -0.03 -4.54 -4.15
C GLN A 36 -0.65 -3.14 -4.07
N TRP A 37 -1.89 -3.01 -4.55
CA TRP A 37 -2.66 -1.78 -4.38
C TRP A 37 -2.94 -1.51 -2.90
N GLU A 38 -3.37 -2.52 -2.14
CA GLU A 38 -3.59 -2.43 -0.69
C GLU A 38 -2.32 -1.98 0.06
N ALA A 39 -1.18 -2.60 -0.25
CA ALA A 39 0.10 -2.20 0.31
C ALA A 39 0.48 -0.75 -0.03
N LEU A 40 0.22 -0.30 -1.26
CA LEU A 40 0.44 1.10 -1.65
C LEU A 40 -0.49 2.05 -0.89
N CYS A 41 -1.76 1.68 -0.68
CA CYS A 41 -2.70 2.44 0.16
C CYS A 41 -2.16 2.58 1.58
N THR A 42 -1.64 1.50 2.17
CA THR A 42 -1.04 1.52 3.52
C THR A 42 0.20 2.40 3.58
N ALA A 43 1.06 2.37 2.55
CA ALA A 43 2.22 3.26 2.47
C ALA A 43 1.82 4.73 2.30
N TYR A 44 0.77 5.01 1.51
CA TYR A 44 0.22 6.35 1.31
C TYR A 44 -0.34 6.92 2.62
N GLN A 45 -1.12 6.11 3.35
CA GLN A 45 -1.65 6.46 4.68
C GLN A 45 -0.55 6.78 5.69
N ALA A 46 0.56 6.04 5.66
CA ALA A 46 1.70 6.28 6.54
C ALA A 46 2.49 7.54 6.17
N GLY A 47 2.45 7.96 4.90
CA GLY A 47 3.15 9.15 4.41
C GLY A 47 4.63 9.13 4.75
N GLU A 48 5.15 10.26 5.21
CA GLU A 48 6.57 10.45 5.57
C GLU A 48 6.99 9.69 6.85
N LEU A 49 6.03 9.39 7.73
CA LEU A 49 6.30 8.57 8.92
C LEU A 49 6.81 7.20 8.49
N GLY A 50 6.23 6.66 7.40
CA GLY A 50 6.59 5.37 6.84
C GLY A 50 6.13 4.20 7.70
N LEU A 51 6.46 3.00 7.24
CA LEU A 51 6.12 1.74 7.86
C LEU A 51 7.39 1.12 8.43
N ASP A 52 7.40 0.85 9.74
CA ASP A 52 8.48 0.09 10.35
C ASP A 52 8.45 -1.37 9.92
N SER A 53 9.62 -2.01 9.88
CA SER A 53 9.68 -3.46 9.73
C SER A 53 8.95 -4.11 10.90
N GLY A 54 8.00 -5.00 10.61
CA GLY A 54 7.27 -5.76 11.61
C GLY A 54 8.16 -6.78 12.34
N LEU A 55 7.50 -7.75 12.99
CA LEU A 55 8.18 -8.79 13.78
C LEU A 55 9.12 -9.68 12.94
N THR A 56 8.90 -9.76 11.62
CA THR A 56 9.73 -10.50 10.68
C THR A 56 10.52 -9.51 9.82
N PHE A 57 11.82 -9.77 9.64
CA PHE A 57 12.66 -8.99 8.73
C PHE A 57 12.11 -9.04 7.30
N GLY A 58 11.80 -7.88 6.72
CA GLY A 58 11.21 -7.76 5.38
C GLY A 58 9.68 -7.84 5.35
N ASP A 59 8.98 -7.94 6.48
CA ASP A 59 7.54 -7.68 6.51
C ASP A 59 7.29 -6.23 6.92
N TYR A 60 6.55 -5.48 6.12
CA TYR A 60 6.07 -4.14 6.48
C TYR A 60 4.55 -4.15 6.48
N ALA A 61 3.94 -3.77 7.61
CA ALA A 61 2.48 -3.74 7.80
C ALA A 61 1.73 -5.04 7.38
N GLY A 62 2.35 -6.21 7.53
CA GLY A 62 1.74 -7.51 7.15
C GLY A 62 1.84 -7.87 5.66
N PHE A 63 2.64 -7.13 4.90
CA PHE A 63 2.94 -7.42 3.50
C PHE A 63 4.40 -7.87 3.34
N SER A 64 4.58 -8.94 2.57
CA SER A 64 5.90 -9.53 2.30
C SER A 64 6.74 -8.68 1.37
N TRP A 65 8.03 -8.54 1.71
CA TRP A 65 9.05 -7.93 0.87
C TRP A 65 9.07 -8.51 -0.54
N GLN A 66 9.33 -9.81 -0.65
CA GLN A 66 9.60 -10.49 -1.92
C GLN A 66 8.39 -10.43 -2.87
N TRP A 67 7.18 -10.56 -2.33
CA TRP A 67 5.97 -10.70 -3.13
C TRP A 67 5.22 -9.37 -3.38
N THR A 68 5.42 -8.38 -2.52
CA THR A 68 4.65 -7.13 -2.54
C THR A 68 5.55 -5.91 -2.68
N TRP A 69 6.40 -5.64 -1.67
CA TRP A 69 7.16 -4.38 -1.62
C TRP A 69 8.23 -4.26 -2.70
N LEU A 70 8.92 -5.36 -3.02
CA LEU A 70 9.94 -5.38 -4.06
C LEU A 70 9.35 -4.93 -5.41
N ARG A 71 8.10 -5.32 -5.70
CA ARG A 71 7.41 -4.93 -6.93
C ARG A 71 7.04 -3.46 -6.97
N LEU A 72 6.68 -2.88 -5.82
CA LEU A 72 6.36 -1.45 -5.70
C LEU A 72 7.63 -0.60 -5.75
N ARG A 73 8.72 -1.05 -5.12
CA ARG A 73 10.03 -0.40 -5.14
C ARG A 73 10.64 -0.38 -6.55
N ASP A 74 10.49 -1.46 -7.30
CA ASP A 74 11.06 -1.58 -8.65
C ASP A 74 10.05 -1.18 -9.75
N TYR A 75 8.96 -0.51 -9.36
CA TYR A 75 7.88 -0.18 -10.27
C TYR A 75 8.32 0.89 -11.29
N GLN A 76 8.24 0.55 -12.58
CA GLN A 76 8.51 1.43 -13.73
C GLN A 76 9.84 2.21 -13.66
N GLY A 77 10.83 1.74 -12.90
CA GLY A 77 12.17 2.31 -12.83
C GLY A 77 12.35 3.47 -11.84
N GLY A 78 11.27 4.10 -11.37
CA GLY A 78 11.29 5.16 -10.34
C GLY A 78 10.93 4.69 -8.93
N GLY A 79 10.12 3.62 -8.83
CA GLY A 79 9.68 3.05 -7.56
C GLY A 79 8.62 3.89 -6.86
N LEU A 80 7.51 3.24 -6.47
CA LEU A 80 6.42 3.89 -5.73
C LEU A 80 6.71 3.98 -4.22
N VAL A 81 7.70 3.23 -3.74
CA VAL A 81 8.13 3.18 -2.35
C VAL A 81 9.65 3.02 -2.30
N LYS A 82 10.25 3.42 -1.18
CA LYS A 82 11.67 3.21 -0.90
C LYS A 82 11.91 2.80 0.54
N GLU A 83 12.97 2.03 0.77
CA GLU A 83 13.44 1.70 2.11
C GLU A 83 14.44 2.77 2.56
N VAL A 84 14.29 3.28 3.77
CA VAL A 84 15.13 4.32 4.36
C VAL A 84 15.64 3.85 5.72
N GLY A 85 16.97 3.87 5.90
CA GLY A 85 17.61 3.61 7.18
C GLY A 85 17.47 4.78 8.13
N TYR A 86 17.26 4.51 9.42
CA TYR A 86 17.21 5.51 10.47
C TYR A 86 17.78 4.96 11.78
N TRP A 87 18.19 5.86 12.67
CA TRP A 87 18.73 5.51 13.97
C TRP A 87 17.69 5.73 15.06
N LYS A 88 17.50 4.73 15.92
CA LYS A 88 16.64 4.81 17.10
C LYS A 88 17.25 4.00 18.24
N ASP A 89 17.40 4.62 19.39
CA ASP A 89 17.96 3.99 20.60
C ASP A 89 19.31 3.27 20.36
N GLY A 90 20.18 3.88 19.55
CA GLY A 90 21.50 3.31 19.20
C GLY A 90 21.46 2.13 18.21
N LYS A 91 20.29 1.78 17.68
CA LYS A 91 20.10 0.73 16.67
C LYS A 91 19.80 1.35 15.31
N HIS A 92 20.42 0.80 14.26
CA HIS A 92 20.08 1.13 12.88
C HIS A 92 18.88 0.27 12.46
N LEU A 93 17.79 0.93 12.08
CA LEU A 93 16.52 0.33 11.68
C LEU A 93 16.16 0.78 10.27
N ASN A 94 15.26 0.06 9.62
CA ASN A 94 14.73 0.42 8.31
C ASN A 94 13.24 0.71 8.41
N LYS A 95 12.79 1.69 7.63
CA LYS A 95 11.36 1.92 7.37
C LYS A 95 11.09 2.02 5.88
N LEU A 96 9.87 1.66 5.49
CA LEU A 96 9.38 1.79 4.13
C LEU A 96 8.56 3.08 4.00
N VAL A 97 8.95 3.95 3.07
CA VAL A 97 8.32 5.26 2.87
C VAL A 97 7.80 5.34 1.44
N ILE A 98 6.62 5.91 1.24
CA ILE A 98 6.10 6.21 -0.09
C ILE A 98 6.95 7.29 -0.77
N THR A 99 7.20 7.15 -2.07
CA THR A 99 7.92 8.17 -2.85
C THR A 99 6.95 9.25 -3.35
N GLU A 100 7.49 10.36 -3.87
CA GLU A 100 6.67 11.38 -4.53
C GLU A 100 5.94 10.79 -5.75
N ASP A 101 6.65 10.05 -6.61
CA ASP A 101 6.05 9.26 -7.70
C ASP A 101 4.96 8.30 -7.20
N GLY A 102 5.15 7.68 -6.03
CA GLY A 102 4.15 6.83 -5.37
C GLY A 102 2.88 7.58 -4.99
N ILE A 103 3.03 8.78 -4.43
CA ILE A 103 1.92 9.67 -4.07
C ILE A 103 1.16 10.12 -5.32
N GLU A 104 1.88 10.57 -6.36
CA GLU A 104 1.27 10.99 -7.62
C GLU A 104 0.54 9.84 -8.31
N PHE A 105 1.17 8.67 -8.39
CA PHE A 105 0.57 7.47 -8.94
C PHE A 105 -0.71 7.10 -8.19
N TYR A 106 -0.66 7.11 -6.84
CA TYR A 106 -1.83 6.82 -6.01
C TYR A 106 -2.99 7.76 -6.34
N ARG A 107 -2.74 9.07 -6.37
CA ARG A 107 -3.76 10.09 -6.68
C ARG A 107 -4.36 9.92 -8.07
N GLN A 108 -3.52 9.73 -9.09
CA GLN A 108 -3.97 9.60 -10.48
C GLN A 108 -4.78 8.32 -10.71
N GLN A 109 -4.39 7.22 -10.04
CA GLN A 109 -4.99 5.90 -10.27
C GLN A 109 -6.06 5.53 -9.23
N TRP A 110 -6.30 6.37 -8.22
CA TRP A 110 -7.20 6.08 -7.10
C TRP A 110 -8.58 5.62 -7.56
N SER A 111 -9.23 6.38 -8.44
CA SER A 111 -10.58 6.08 -8.93
C SER A 111 -10.63 4.75 -9.68
N LEU A 112 -9.63 4.50 -10.53
CA LEU A 112 -9.52 3.26 -11.31
C LEU A 112 -9.33 2.04 -10.40
N TYR A 113 -8.44 2.11 -9.42
CA TYR A 113 -8.21 0.97 -8.53
C TYR A 113 -9.33 0.78 -7.50
N CYS A 114 -10.05 1.83 -7.09
CA CYS A 114 -11.27 1.68 -6.30
C CYS A 114 -12.37 0.95 -7.08
N ALA A 115 -12.49 1.21 -8.39
CA ALA A 115 -13.43 0.50 -9.25
C ALA A 115 -13.00 -0.97 -9.47
N LEU A 116 -11.70 -1.23 -9.65
CA LEU A 116 -11.18 -2.58 -9.87
C LEU A 116 -11.20 -3.44 -8.59
N TYR A 117 -10.88 -2.85 -7.45
CA TYR A 117 -10.70 -3.51 -6.16
C TYR A 117 -11.52 -2.80 -5.07
N PRO A 118 -12.87 -2.86 -5.14
CA PRO A 118 -13.75 -2.15 -4.20
C PRO A 118 -13.60 -2.64 -2.75
N ASP A 119 -13.04 -3.83 -2.54
CA ASP A 119 -12.78 -4.41 -1.22
C ASP A 119 -11.51 -3.85 -0.54
N VAL A 120 -10.69 -3.05 -1.24
CA VAL A 120 -9.47 -2.45 -0.69
C VAL A 120 -9.79 -1.08 -0.09
N ASP A 121 -9.41 -0.88 1.17
CA ASP A 121 -9.63 0.38 1.88
C ASP A 121 -8.62 1.47 1.44
N ALA A 122 -8.98 2.18 0.38
CA ALA A 122 -8.21 3.29 -0.16
C ALA A 122 -8.75 4.63 0.35
N LEU A 123 -7.92 5.41 1.06
CA LEU A 123 -8.30 6.76 1.49
C LEU A 123 -8.63 7.63 0.28
N LYS A 124 -9.80 8.29 0.33
CA LYS A 124 -10.23 9.23 -0.69
C LYS A 124 -9.23 10.38 -0.76
N THR A 125 -8.76 10.67 -1.97
CA THR A 125 -7.94 11.85 -2.25
C THR A 125 -8.87 13.04 -2.47
N GLU A 126 -8.68 14.11 -1.69
CA GLU A 126 -9.35 15.40 -1.91
C GLU A 126 -8.72 16.19 -3.06
#